data_AF-A0A2T3IP30-F1
#
_entry.id   AF-A0A2T3IP30-F1
#
_cell.length_a   1.000
_cell.length_b   1.000
_cell.length_c   1.000
_cell.angle_alpha   90.00
_cell.angle_beta   90.00
_cell.angle_gamma   90.00
#
_symmetry.space_group_name_H-M   'P 1'
#
loop_
_entity.id
_entity.type
_entity.pdbx_description
1 polymer ?
#
loop_
_entity_poly.entity_id
_entity_poly.type
_entity_poly.pdbx_seq_one_letter_code
_entity_poly.pdbx_strand_id
1 'polypeptide(L)'
;MAKVHISQLHHTFQRALTDMVAGEAIEARTFKKDRGIVVLKQDVDRFIFKQFGFDTKTCTFDSVSLLKQLKKAIAKEFPRSNMAWIAHFEGVTSIETLSADYSHQPNLF
;
A
#
# COMPACT_ATOMS: atom_id res chain seq x y z
N MET A 1 8.94 6.63 7.23
CA MET A 1 8.19 6.91 5.99
C MET A 1 9.12 7.56 4.98
N ALA A 2 9.29 6.97 3.81
CA ALA A 2 10.10 7.51 2.71
C ALA A 2 9.19 8.20 1.67
N LYS A 3 9.72 9.16 0.90
CA LYS A 3 9.00 9.73 -0.26
C LYS A 3 9.57 9.14 -1.54
N VAL A 4 8.70 8.76 -2.46
CA VAL A 4 9.09 8.35 -3.81
C VAL A 4 8.29 9.10 -4.86
N HIS A 5 8.88 9.27 -6.04
CA HIS A 5 8.15 9.79 -7.19
C HIS A 5 7.15 8.76 -7.70
N ILE A 6 5.98 9.20 -8.17
CA ILE A 6 4.90 8.29 -8.57
C ILE A 6 5.31 7.35 -9.72
N SER A 7 6.22 7.80 -10.60
CA SER A 7 6.76 6.96 -11.67
C SER A 7 7.63 5.81 -11.17
N GLN A 8 8.26 5.97 -10.00
CA GLN A 8 9.09 4.95 -9.37
C GLN A 8 8.28 4.06 -8.43
N LEU A 9 7.07 4.48 -8.03
CA LEU A 9 6.24 3.78 -7.07
C LEU A 9 5.99 2.32 -7.45
N HIS A 10 5.64 2.06 -8.72
CA HIS A 10 5.42 0.70 -9.21
C HIS A 10 6.67 -0.18 -9.07
N HIS A 11 7.85 0.36 -9.42
CA HIS A 11 9.12 -0.34 -9.27
C HIS A 11 9.49 -0.55 -7.80
N THR A 12 9.21 0.42 -6.93
CA THR A 12 9.43 0.29 -5.49
C THR A 12 8.57 -0.83 -4.89
N PHE A 13 7.28 -0.89 -5.24
CA PHE A 13 6.44 -2.02 -4.85
C PHE A 13 6.98 -3.34 -5.39
N GLN A 14 7.37 -3.38 -6.67
CA GLN A 14 7.90 -4.61 -7.26
C GLN A 14 9.12 -5.14 -6.49
N ARG A 15 10.07 -4.26 -6.16
CA ARG A 15 11.25 -4.64 -5.35
C ARG A 15 10.85 -5.07 -3.94
N ALA A 16 10.00 -4.29 -3.27
CA ALA A 16 9.55 -4.60 -1.92
C ALA A 16 8.84 -5.97 -1.87
N LEU A 17 7.96 -6.28 -2.81
CA LEU A 17 7.23 -7.56 -2.83
C LEU A 17 8.14 -8.78 -2.98
N THR A 18 9.28 -8.62 -3.66
CA THR A 18 10.31 -9.66 -3.76
C THR A 18 11.05 -9.85 -2.44
N ASP A 19 11.40 -8.74 -1.77
CA ASP A 19 12.15 -8.76 -0.51
C ASP A 19 11.27 -9.11 0.70
N MET A 20 9.96 -8.86 0.62
CA MET A 20 9.02 -9.03 1.73
C MET A 20 8.83 -10.49 2.13
N VAL A 21 8.68 -10.72 3.43
CA VAL A 21 8.27 -12.02 3.99
C VAL A 21 6.79 -12.03 4.39
N ALA A 22 6.22 -13.22 4.59
CA ALA A 22 4.84 -13.34 5.05
C ALA A 22 4.67 -12.64 6.41
N GLY A 23 3.62 -11.83 6.54
CA GLY A 23 3.40 -10.96 7.70
C GLY A 23 4.01 -9.56 7.54
N GLU A 24 4.58 -9.22 6.39
CA GLU A 24 4.98 -7.84 6.11
C GLU A 24 3.96 -7.12 5.23
N ALA A 25 3.85 -5.81 5.41
CA ALA A 25 3.04 -4.96 4.55
C ALA A 25 3.79 -3.73 4.08
N ILE A 26 3.47 -3.29 2.88
CA ILE A 26 3.92 -2.03 2.31
C ILE A 26 2.71 -1.17 1.97
N GLU A 27 2.79 0.09 2.32
CA GLU A 27 1.76 1.08 2.07
C GLU A 27 2.33 2.25 1.28
N ALA A 28 1.55 2.75 0.33
CA ALA A 28 1.77 4.00 -0.35
C ALA A 28 0.60 4.95 -0.17
N ARG A 29 0.86 6.18 0.26
CA ARG A 29 -0.17 7.22 0.46
C ARG A 29 0.13 8.49 -0.32
N THR A 30 -0.93 9.23 -0.64
CA THR A 30 -0.81 10.59 -1.17
C THR A 30 -0.25 11.53 -0.11
N PHE A 31 0.16 12.73 -0.53
CA PHE A 31 0.63 13.77 0.38
C PHE A 31 -0.37 14.11 1.50
N LYS A 32 -1.66 14.15 1.17
CA LYS A 32 -2.74 14.45 2.12
C LYS A 32 -3.17 13.24 2.96
N LYS A 33 -2.62 12.05 2.68
CA LYS A 33 -2.98 10.78 3.33
C LYS A 33 -4.47 10.40 3.23
N ASP A 34 -5.21 11.07 2.36
CA ASP A 34 -6.63 10.83 2.07
C ASP A 34 -6.85 9.65 1.11
N ARG A 35 -5.78 9.24 0.40
CA ARG A 35 -5.79 8.14 -0.57
C ARG A 35 -4.52 7.34 -0.46
N GLY A 36 -4.61 6.06 -0.76
CA GLY A 36 -3.49 5.15 -0.68
C GLY A 36 -3.79 3.74 -1.13
N ILE A 37 -2.72 2.97 -1.13
CA ILE A 37 -2.69 1.57 -1.49
C ILE A 37 -1.86 0.86 -0.42
N VAL A 38 -2.37 -0.24 0.11
CA VAL A 38 -1.70 -1.11 1.06
C VAL A 38 -1.61 -2.49 0.44
N VAL A 39 -0.46 -3.12 0.59
CA VAL A 39 -0.23 -4.49 0.17
C VAL A 39 0.38 -5.26 1.33
N LEU A 40 -0.29 -6.31 1.77
CA LEU A 40 0.16 -7.23 2.80
C LEU A 40 0.52 -8.56 2.15
N LYS A 41 1.72 -9.07 2.42
CA LYS A 41 2.11 -10.43 2.03
C LYS A 41 1.57 -11.40 3.08
N GLN A 42 0.56 -12.17 2.70
CA GLN A 42 -0.10 -13.11 3.62
C GLN A 42 0.58 -14.48 3.57
N ASP A 43 1.06 -14.88 2.40
CA ASP A 43 1.72 -16.17 2.16
C ASP A 43 2.77 -16.03 1.04
N VAL A 44 3.40 -17.13 0.61
CA VAL A 44 4.44 -17.14 -0.44
C VAL A 44 3.92 -16.54 -1.76
N ASP A 45 2.69 -16.87 -2.14
CA ASP A 45 2.05 -16.41 -3.39
C ASP A 45 0.67 -15.77 -3.18
N ARG A 46 0.41 -15.30 -1.95
CA ARG A 46 -0.85 -14.63 -1.62
C ARG A 46 -0.59 -13.25 -1.03
N PHE A 47 -1.09 -12.25 -1.73
CA PHE A 47 -0.99 -10.86 -1.32
C PHE A 47 -2.37 -10.27 -1.17
N ILE A 48 -2.61 -9.62 -0.03
CA ILE A 48 -3.81 -8.82 0.18
C ILE A 48 -3.50 -7.40 -0.28
N PHE A 49 -4.23 -6.98 -1.30
CA PHE A 49 -4.22 -5.64 -1.82
C PHE A 49 -5.43 -4.87 -1.31
N LYS A 50 -5.21 -3.69 -0.74
CA LYS A 50 -6.26 -2.75 -0.34
C LYS A 50 -5.97 -1.40 -0.94
N GLN A 51 -6.94 -0.81 -1.61
CA GLN A 51 -6.90 0.58 -2.07
C GLN A 51 -8.00 1.36 -1.36
N PHE A 52 -7.74 2.64 -1.10
CA PHE A 52 -8.68 3.56 -0.49
C PHE A 52 -8.41 4.98 -0.97
N GLY A 53 -9.45 5.81 -1.03
CA GLY A 53 -9.34 7.19 -1.49
C GLY A 53 -10.37 7.52 -2.56
N PHE A 54 -10.12 7.11 -3.80
CA PHE A 54 -11.12 7.19 -4.87
C PHE A 54 -12.07 5.99 -4.82
N ASP A 55 -11.52 4.78 -4.65
CA ASP A 55 -12.31 3.54 -4.61
C ASP A 55 -11.78 2.64 -3.48
N THR A 56 -12.66 2.28 -2.55
CA THR A 56 -12.29 1.46 -1.40
C THR A 56 -12.53 0.00 -1.72
N LYS A 57 -11.44 -0.73 -1.97
CA LYS A 57 -11.51 -2.13 -2.36
C LYS A 57 -10.39 -2.93 -1.74
N THR A 58 -10.74 -4.09 -1.18
CA THR A 58 -9.79 -5.10 -0.72
C THR A 58 -9.93 -6.33 -1.59
N CYS A 59 -8.82 -6.85 -2.10
CA CYS A 59 -8.76 -8.04 -2.96
C CYS A 59 -7.50 -8.83 -2.66
N THR A 60 -7.55 -10.13 -2.89
CA THR A 60 -6.37 -11.00 -2.78
C THR A 60 -5.89 -11.35 -4.18
N PHE A 61 -4.59 -11.22 -4.42
CA PHE A 61 -3.94 -11.49 -5.69
C PHE A 61 -2.66 -12.31 -5.51
N ASP A 62 -2.29 -13.03 -6.56
CA ASP A 62 -0.93 -13.53 -6.77
C ASP A 62 0.04 -12.40 -7.12
N SER A 63 1.34 -12.67 -7.08
CA SER A 63 2.39 -11.68 -7.36
C SER A 63 2.23 -10.98 -8.73
N VAL A 64 1.86 -11.72 -9.77
CA VAL A 64 1.77 -11.21 -11.15
C VAL A 64 0.53 -10.33 -11.33
N SER A 65 -0.62 -10.80 -10.84
CA SER A 65 -1.88 -10.06 -10.89
C SER A 65 -1.84 -8.80 -10.04
N LEU A 66 -1.17 -8.86 -8.88
CA LEU A 66 -0.97 -7.74 -7.99
C LEU A 66 -0.21 -6.60 -8.68
N LEU A 67 0.90 -6.89 -9.37
CA LEU A 67 1.69 -5.87 -10.07
C LEU A 67 0.89 -5.16 -11.17
N LYS A 68 0.04 -5.90 -11.88
CA LYS A 68 -0.89 -5.34 -12.88
C LYS A 68 -1.93 -4.44 -12.21
N GLN A 69 -2.49 -4.89 -11.08
CA GLN A 69 -3.49 -4.14 -10.33
C GLN A 69 -2.90 -2.87 -9.71
N LEU A 70 -1.69 -2.94 -9.15
CA LEU A 70 -0.94 -1.80 -8.62
C LEU A 70 -0.77 -0.72 -9.67
N LYS A 71 -0.36 -1.06 -10.89
CA LYS A 71 -0.20 -0.07 -11.97
C LYS A 71 -1.50 0.67 -12.28
N LYS A 72 -2.63 -0.05 -12.32
CA LYS A 72 -3.96 0.53 -12.53
C LYS A 72 -4.40 1.39 -11.35
N ALA A 73 -4.22 0.89 -10.14
CA ALA A 73 -4.59 1.58 -8.91
C ALA A 73 -3.76 2.85 -8.71
N ILE A 74 -2.46 2.82 -8.99
CA ILE A 74 -1.59 4.00 -8.92
C ILE A 74 -2.11 5.09 -9.86
N ALA A 75 -2.46 4.76 -11.10
CA ALA A 75 -3.02 5.73 -12.05
C ALA A 75 -4.39 6.29 -11.59
N LYS A 76 -5.22 5.46 -10.95
CA LYS A 76 -6.56 5.83 -10.48
C LYS A 76 -6.54 6.65 -9.18
N GLU A 77 -5.73 6.25 -8.21
CA GLU A 77 -5.63 6.84 -6.87
C GLU A 77 -4.70 8.08 -6.84
N PHE A 78 -3.68 8.12 -7.71
CA PHE A 78 -2.67 9.18 -7.76
C PHE A 78 -2.65 9.96 -9.10
N PRO A 79 -3.79 10.39 -9.68
CA PRO A 79 -3.82 11.00 -11.01
C PRO A 79 -3.10 12.36 -11.10
N ARG A 80 -2.92 13.06 -9.97
CA ARG A 80 -2.28 14.39 -9.90
C ARG A 80 -1.17 14.49 -8.85
N SER A 81 -0.77 13.36 -8.27
CA SER A 81 0.27 13.34 -7.24
C SER A 81 1.62 13.05 -7.86
N ASN A 82 2.57 13.96 -7.70
CA ASN A 82 3.95 13.72 -8.17
C ASN A 82 4.73 12.81 -7.21
N MET A 83 4.38 12.84 -5.92
CA MET A 83 5.06 12.07 -4.87
C MET A 83 4.07 11.23 -4.07
N ALA A 84 4.52 10.05 -3.67
CA ALA A 84 3.83 9.17 -2.74
C ALA A 84 4.72 8.89 -1.53
N TRP A 85 4.10 8.77 -0.36
CA TRP A 85 4.75 8.37 0.87
C TRP A 85 4.66 6.87 1.01
N ILE A 86 5.80 6.21 1.17
CA ILE A 86 5.87 4.77 1.42
C ILE A 86 6.18 4.51 2.88
N ALA A 87 5.45 3.55 3.44
CA ALA A 87 5.71 2.95 4.73
C ALA A 87 5.78 1.43 4.56
N HIS A 88 6.70 0.80 5.28
CA HIS A 88 6.79 -0.64 5.38
C HIS A 88 6.54 -1.02 6.84
N PHE A 89 5.87 -2.14 7.03
CA PHE A 89 5.40 -2.66 8.31
C PHE A 89 5.76 -4.13 8.41
N GLU A 90 6.23 -4.52 9.57
CA GLU A 90 6.59 -5.90 9.90
C GLU A 90 5.60 -6.45 10.94
N GLY A 91 5.41 -7.77 10.95
CA GLY A 91 4.55 -8.43 11.95
C GLY A 91 3.04 -8.17 11.80
N VAL A 92 2.60 -7.79 10.60
CA VAL A 92 1.19 -7.55 10.28
C VAL A 92 0.46 -8.87 10.06
N THR A 93 -0.41 -9.23 10.98
CA THR A 93 -1.27 -10.42 10.86
C THR A 93 -2.56 -10.15 10.08
N SER A 94 -3.05 -8.92 10.04
CA SER A 94 -4.25 -8.53 9.30
C SER A 94 -4.20 -7.09 8.79
N ILE A 95 -4.76 -6.86 7.61
CA ILE A 95 -4.80 -5.52 6.98
C ILE A 95 -5.76 -4.55 7.70
N GLU A 96 -6.62 -5.09 8.57
CA GLU A 96 -7.51 -4.31 9.45
C GLU A 96 -6.73 -3.71 10.62
N THR A 97 -5.75 -4.44 11.16
CA THR A 97 -4.85 -3.96 12.22
C THR A 97 -4.03 -2.76 11.72
N LEU A 98 -3.52 -2.85 10.49
CA LEU A 98 -2.89 -1.70 9.83
C LEU A 98 -3.81 -0.50 9.71
N SER A 99 -5.12 -0.71 9.54
CA SER A 99 -6.09 0.38 9.45
C SER A 99 -6.35 1.02 10.82
N ALA A 100 -6.25 0.25 11.90
CA ALA A 100 -6.54 0.67 13.27
C ALA A 100 -5.42 1.52 13.90
N ASP A 101 -4.16 1.27 13.53
CA ASP A 101 -3.02 2.12 13.93
C ASP A 101 -3.07 3.55 13.34
N TYR A 102 -3.99 3.83 12.41
CA TYR A 102 -4.23 5.17 11.86
C TYR A 102 -5.42 5.90 12.46
N SER A 103 -6.17 5.28 13.38
CA SER A 103 -7.36 5.88 14.01
C SER A 103 -7.13 6.40 15.42
N HIS A 104 -5.88 6.58 15.88
CA HIS A 104 -5.62 7.35 17.10
C HIS A 104 -4.37 8.23 16.95
N GLN A 105 -4.52 9.35 16.25
CA GLN A 105 -4.09 10.59 16.89
C GLN A 105 -5.37 11.33 17.31
N PRO A 106 -5.78 11.29 18.60
CA PRO A 106 -6.56 12.39 19.12
C PRO A 106 -5.62 13.60 19.06
N ASN A 107 -5.76 14.45 18.05
CA ASN A 107 -5.27 15.81 18.14
C ASN A 107 -6.14 16.53 19.18
N LEU A 108 -5.81 16.30 20.44
CA LEU A 108 -6.02 17.27 21.51
C LEU A 108 -4.73 18.07 21.56
N PHE A 109 -4.66 19.17 20.80
CA PHE A 109 -4.04 20.46 21.13
C PHE A 109 -4.26 21.41 19.95
#